data_AF-A0A8X6NU88-F1
#
_entry.id   AF-A0A8X6NU88-F1
#
_cell.length_a   1.000
_cell.length_b   1.000
_cell.length_c   1.000
_cell.angle_alpha   90.00
_cell.angle_beta   90.00
_cell.angle_gamma   90.00
#
_symmetry.space_group_name_H-M   'P 1'
#
loop_
_entity.id
_entity.type
_entity.pdbx_description
1 polymer ?
#
loop_
_entity_poly.entity_id
_entity_poly.type
_entity_poly.pdbx_seq_one_letter_code
_entity_poly.pdbx_strand_id
1 'polypeptide(L)'
;MRKSHKFMEKSAIQERLSEKKIMWNRNMMKIEFLQKFSEVKHLYKSYRIAPTAEKFDHVLRLLSYYRNFNPIEIIRSQLKQHVAKKNKTFKLNDVKDHVIQGTETANVQNWMNNINHVTEKERSGK
;
A
#
# COMPACT_ATOMS: atom_id res chain seq x y z
N MET A 1 1.32 1.61 17.68
CA MET A 1 1.16 0.15 17.79
C MET A 1 -0.32 -0.20 17.73
N ARG A 2 -0.79 -1.04 16.79
CA ARG A 2 -2.17 -1.54 16.81
C ARG A 2 -2.24 -2.67 17.84
N LYS A 3 -2.84 -2.44 19.01
CA LYS A 3 -3.18 -3.55 19.91
C LYS A 3 -4.20 -4.45 19.18
N SER A 4 -3.92 -5.74 19.12
CA SER A 4 -4.84 -6.72 18.55
C SER A 4 -6.15 -6.68 19.35
N HIS A 5 -7.30 -6.67 18.65
CA HIS A 5 -8.61 -6.59 19.30
C HIS A 5 -8.90 -7.82 20.18
N LYS A 6 -8.11 -8.88 19.99
CA LYS A 6 -8.11 -10.11 20.78
C LYS A 6 -7.79 -9.88 22.27
N PHE A 7 -7.14 -8.76 22.63
CA PHE A 7 -6.70 -8.45 23.99
C PHE A 7 -7.36 -7.20 24.61
N MET A 8 -8.46 -6.68 24.05
CA MET A 8 -9.16 -5.53 24.65
C MET A 8 -10.11 -5.96 25.77
N GLU A 9 -10.27 -5.11 26.77
CA GLU A 9 -11.28 -5.23 27.83
C GLU A 9 -12.70 -5.04 27.30
N LYS A 10 -13.70 -5.65 27.96
CA LYS A 10 -15.11 -5.61 27.50
C LYS A 10 -15.64 -4.16 27.40
N SER A 11 -15.30 -3.32 28.38
CA SER A 11 -15.66 -1.89 28.42
C SER A 11 -15.09 -1.10 27.24
N ALA A 12 -13.82 -1.33 26.90
CA ALA A 12 -13.16 -0.67 25.77
C ALA A 12 -13.79 -1.07 24.41
N ILE A 13 -14.33 -2.29 24.31
CA ILE A 13 -15.05 -2.74 23.11
C ILE A 13 -16.42 -2.05 23.04
N GLN A 14 -17.13 -1.91 24.16
CA GLN A 14 -18.42 -1.21 24.23
C GLN A 14 -18.30 0.27 23.85
N GLU A 15 -17.29 0.97 24.39
CA GLU A 15 -17.00 2.37 24.04
C GLU A 15 -16.78 2.53 22.52
N ARG A 16 -15.96 1.66 21.93
CA ARG A 16 -15.71 1.67 20.48
C ARG A 16 -16.94 1.35 19.64
N LEU A 17 -17.80 0.44 20.09
CA LEU A 17 -19.06 0.15 19.39
C LEU A 17 -19.98 1.38 19.42
N SER A 18 -20.07 2.08 20.57
CA SER A 18 -20.82 3.32 20.72
C SER A 18 -20.26 4.47 19.88
N GLU A 19 -18.94 4.70 19.89
CA GLU A 19 -18.27 5.72 19.05
C GLU A 19 -18.59 5.54 17.56
N LYS A 20 -18.68 4.27 17.13
CA LYS A 20 -18.96 3.90 15.74
C LYS A 20 -20.46 3.78 15.42
N LYS A 21 -21.33 4.09 16.40
CA LYS A 21 -22.79 3.99 16.31
C LYS A 21 -23.28 2.58 15.95
N ILE A 22 -22.56 1.55 16.37
CA ILE A 22 -22.93 0.15 16.18
C ILE A 22 -23.84 -0.26 17.34
N MET A 23 -25.04 -0.74 17.06
CA MET A 23 -25.98 -1.17 18.10
C MET A 23 -25.46 -2.40 18.86
N TRP A 24 -25.48 -2.32 20.19
CA TRP A 24 -25.03 -3.39 21.09
C TRP A 24 -25.86 -3.45 22.37
N ASN A 25 -25.90 -4.62 23.02
CA ASN A 25 -26.63 -4.85 24.27
C ASN A 25 -25.65 -5.18 25.41
N ARG A 26 -25.90 -4.67 26.62
CA ARG A 26 -25.10 -4.94 27.84
C ARG A 26 -25.00 -6.43 28.18
N ASN A 27 -26.01 -7.21 27.84
CA ASN A 27 -26.06 -8.65 28.11
C ASN A 27 -25.19 -9.48 27.17
N MET A 28 -24.66 -8.88 26.10
CA MET A 28 -23.81 -9.61 25.15
C MET A 28 -22.47 -10.02 25.78
N MET A 29 -22.00 -11.18 25.38
CA MET A 29 -20.68 -11.70 25.68
C MET A 29 -19.61 -11.01 24.84
N LYS A 30 -18.36 -11.04 25.34
CA LYS A 30 -17.21 -10.46 24.65
C LYS A 30 -17.04 -10.98 23.22
N ILE A 31 -17.33 -12.26 22.99
CA ILE A 31 -17.24 -12.88 21.65
C ILE A 31 -18.24 -12.28 20.66
N GLU A 32 -19.47 -11.99 21.11
CA GLU A 32 -20.52 -11.42 20.27
C GLU A 32 -20.22 -9.95 19.91
N PHE A 33 -19.58 -9.20 20.81
CA PHE A 33 -19.06 -7.88 20.48
C PHE A 33 -17.95 -7.91 19.43
N LEU A 34 -17.04 -8.90 19.52
CA LEU A 34 -15.98 -9.08 18.54
C LEU A 34 -16.54 -9.49 17.17
N GLN A 35 -17.59 -10.32 17.14
CA GLN A 35 -18.30 -10.69 15.91
C GLN A 35 -18.94 -9.46 15.26
N LYS A 36 -19.74 -8.68 16.00
CA LYS A 36 -20.31 -7.42 15.50
C LYS A 36 -19.24 -6.47 14.98
N PHE A 37 -18.13 -6.33 15.70
CA PHE A 37 -17.03 -5.49 15.23
C PHE A 37 -16.41 -6.03 13.94
N SER A 38 -16.26 -7.35 13.79
CA SER A 38 -15.71 -7.99 12.59
C SER A 38 -16.57 -7.78 11.35
N GLU A 39 -17.90 -7.82 11.50
CA GLU A 39 -18.87 -7.58 10.43
C GLU A 39 -18.71 -6.19 9.84
N VAL A 40 -18.47 -5.17 10.66
CA VAL A 40 -18.40 -3.77 10.23
C VAL A 40 -16.98 -3.24 10.07
N LYS A 41 -15.96 -4.01 10.47
CA LYS A 41 -14.55 -3.59 10.44
C LYS A 41 -14.09 -3.10 9.08
N HIS A 42 -14.63 -3.67 8.01
CA HIS A 42 -14.30 -3.29 6.64
C HIS A 42 -14.77 -1.86 6.31
N LEU A 43 -15.91 -1.42 6.86
CA LEU A 43 -16.46 -0.07 6.70
C LEU A 43 -15.58 0.99 7.37
N TYR A 44 -14.86 0.62 8.42
CA TYR A 44 -13.98 1.51 9.18
C TYR A 44 -12.50 1.30 8.85
N LYS A 45 -12.19 0.63 7.75
CA LYS A 45 -10.81 0.41 7.30
C LYS A 45 -10.27 1.71 6.69
N SER A 46 -10.02 2.71 7.55
CA SER A 46 -9.36 3.95 7.14
C SER A 46 -7.86 3.70 6.99
N TYR A 47 -7.34 3.98 5.80
CA TYR A 47 -5.91 4.08 5.61
C TYR A 47 -5.48 5.46 6.10
N ARG A 48 -4.32 5.56 6.77
CA ARG A 48 -3.80 6.86 7.24
C ARG A 48 -3.63 7.86 6.09
N ILE A 49 -3.48 7.36 4.86
CA ILE A 49 -3.37 8.15 3.64
C ILE A 49 -4.73 8.57 3.06
N ALA A 50 -5.86 8.01 3.53
CA ALA A 50 -7.18 8.31 2.96
C ALA A 50 -7.56 9.79 3.05
N PRO A 51 -7.37 10.50 4.19
CA PRO A 51 -7.67 11.93 4.26
C PRO A 51 -6.78 12.80 3.36
N THR A 52 -5.56 12.33 3.05
CA THR A 52 -4.67 13.00 2.10
C THR A 52 -5.09 12.70 0.67
N ALA A 53 -5.43 11.44 0.38
CA ALA A 53 -5.89 10.98 -0.92
C ALA A 53 -7.23 11.60 -1.33
N GLU A 54 -8.12 11.89 -0.38
CA GLU A 54 -9.40 12.60 -0.57
C GLU A 54 -9.21 14.04 -1.11
N LYS A 55 -8.00 14.61 -1.02
CA LYS A 55 -7.68 15.92 -1.58
C LYS A 55 -7.33 15.89 -3.08
N PHE A 56 -7.30 14.72 -3.68
CA PHE A 56 -6.94 14.53 -5.09
C PHE A 56 -8.13 13.92 -5.84
N ASP A 57 -8.34 14.38 -7.08
CA ASP A 57 -9.48 13.93 -7.91
C ASP A 57 -9.40 12.45 -8.29
N HIS A 58 -8.17 11.90 -8.35
CA HIS A 58 -7.94 10.53 -8.79
C HIS A 58 -6.92 9.81 -7.88
N VAL A 59 -7.27 8.60 -7.47
CA VAL A 59 -6.42 7.73 -6.66
C VAL A 59 -6.33 6.35 -7.32
N LEU A 60 -5.15 6.02 -7.84
CA LEU A 60 -4.88 4.69 -8.38
C LEU A 60 -4.54 3.71 -7.25
N ARG A 61 -5.34 2.66 -7.09
CA ARG A 61 -5.03 1.55 -6.16
C ARG A 61 -4.26 0.46 -6.90
N LEU A 62 -2.96 0.39 -6.63
CA LEU A 62 -2.11 -0.66 -7.16
C LEU A 62 -2.24 -1.94 -6.34
N LEU A 63 -2.41 -3.08 -7.01
CA LEU A 63 -2.38 -4.39 -6.36
C LEU A 63 -0.94 -4.69 -5.93
N SER A 64 -0.73 -4.93 -4.63
CA SER A 64 0.61 -4.95 -4.02
C SER A 64 1.57 -6.05 -4.51
N TYR A 65 1.10 -7.01 -5.30
CA TYR A 65 1.87 -8.21 -5.64
C TYR A 65 2.27 -8.34 -7.12
N TYR A 66 1.63 -7.60 -8.02
CA TYR A 66 1.87 -7.79 -9.45
C TYR A 66 2.79 -6.70 -10.01
N ARG A 67 4.10 -6.91 -9.83
CA ARG A 67 5.16 -5.98 -10.29
C ARG A 67 5.02 -5.61 -11.78
N ASN A 68 4.59 -6.56 -12.60
CA ASN A 68 4.50 -6.41 -14.05
C ASN A 68 3.36 -5.49 -14.52
N PHE A 69 2.49 -5.06 -13.61
CA PHE A 69 1.35 -4.19 -13.89
C PHE A 69 1.55 -2.77 -13.35
N ASN A 70 2.77 -2.44 -12.93
CA ASN A 70 3.11 -1.11 -12.45
C ASN A 70 4.38 -0.62 -13.15
N PRO A 71 4.29 0.38 -14.05
CA PRO A 71 5.45 0.85 -14.80
C PRO A 71 6.53 1.42 -13.88
N ILE A 72 6.16 1.98 -12.72
CA ILE A 72 7.11 2.49 -11.71
C ILE A 72 7.98 1.34 -11.16
N GLU A 73 7.39 0.18 -10.90
CA GLU A 73 8.15 -0.95 -10.36
C GLU A 73 9.08 -1.58 -11.41
N ILE A 74 8.73 -1.52 -12.70
CA ILE A 74 9.61 -1.95 -13.79
C ILE A 74 10.82 -1.01 -13.88
N ILE A 75 10.60 0.31 -13.95
CA ILE A 75 11.67 1.32 -13.94
C ILE A 75 12.55 1.17 -12.69
N ARG A 76 11.95 0.96 -11.52
CA ARG A 76 12.68 0.72 -10.28
C ARG A 76 13.57 -0.52 -10.38
N SER A 77 13.14 -1.57 -11.05
CA SER A 77 13.95 -2.76 -11.29
C SER A 77 15.15 -2.45 -12.19
N GLN A 78 14.95 -1.68 -13.25
CA GLN A 78 16.03 -1.23 -14.14
C GLN A 78 17.06 -0.38 -13.39
N LEU A 79 16.60 0.58 -12.58
CA LEU A 79 17.45 1.42 -11.73
C LEU A 79 18.26 0.57 -10.73
N LYS A 80 17.62 -0.40 -10.07
CA LYS A 80 18.31 -1.32 -9.16
C LYS A 80 19.40 -2.11 -9.87
N GLN A 81 19.14 -2.61 -11.08
CA GLN A 81 20.15 -3.31 -11.87
C GLN A 81 21.30 -2.38 -12.28
N HIS A 82 21.01 -1.13 -12.65
CA HIS A 82 22.02 -0.12 -12.98
C HIS A 82 22.97 0.12 -11.79
N VAL A 83 22.40 0.38 -10.61
CA VAL A 83 23.18 0.60 -9.38
C VAL A 83 23.97 -0.65 -9.03
N ALA A 84 23.36 -1.85 -9.08
CA ALA A 84 24.05 -3.10 -8.76
C ALA A 84 25.24 -3.38 -9.68
N LYS A 85 25.16 -3.04 -10.97
CA LYS A 85 26.26 -3.21 -11.93
C LYS A 85 27.42 -2.24 -11.71
N LYS A 86 27.12 -1.02 -11.26
CA LYS A 86 28.13 0.05 -11.09
C LYS A 86 28.72 0.12 -9.69
N ASN A 87 27.96 -0.29 -8.67
CA ASN A 87 28.38 -0.23 -7.28
C ASN A 87 29.48 -1.27 -6.99
N LYS A 88 30.73 -0.85 -7.12
CA LYS A 88 31.91 -1.67 -6.80
C LYS A 88 32.49 -1.37 -5.41
N THR A 89 32.21 -0.19 -4.87
CA THR A 89 32.81 0.32 -3.64
C THR A 89 31.94 0.07 -2.40
N PHE A 90 30.64 -0.19 -2.61
CA PHE A 90 29.63 -0.36 -1.55
C PHE A 90 29.51 0.85 -0.60
N LYS A 91 30.00 2.02 -1.02
CA LYS A 91 29.90 3.28 -0.27
C LYS A 91 28.59 3.99 -0.60
N LEU A 92 27.96 4.57 0.41
CA LEU A 92 26.65 5.21 0.26
C LEU A 92 26.68 6.42 -0.69
N ASN A 93 27.75 7.21 -0.66
CA ASN A 93 27.91 8.36 -1.55
C ASN A 93 27.96 7.92 -3.02
N ASP A 94 28.77 6.92 -3.33
CA ASP A 94 28.89 6.39 -4.70
C ASP A 94 27.55 5.77 -5.17
N VAL A 95 26.83 5.09 -4.27
CA VAL A 95 25.48 4.58 -4.54
C VAL A 95 24.51 5.71 -4.87
N LYS A 96 24.57 6.85 -4.15
CA LYS A 96 23.72 8.02 -4.41
C LYS A 96 23.96 8.56 -5.82
N ASP A 97 25.22 8.69 -6.22
CA ASP A 97 25.58 9.18 -7.56
C ASP A 97 25.12 8.20 -8.65
N HIS A 98 25.29 6.89 -8.43
CA HIS A 98 24.80 5.87 -9.34
C HIS A 98 23.26 5.84 -9.44
N VAL A 99 22.55 6.16 -8.37
CA VAL A 99 21.08 6.30 -8.41
C VAL A 99 20.70 7.48 -9.29
N ILE A 100 21.31 8.66 -9.11
CA ILE A 100 21.04 9.86 -9.90
C ILE A 100 21.31 9.58 -11.39
N GLN A 101 22.48 9.05 -11.73
CA GLN A 101 22.81 8.64 -13.11
C GLN A 101 21.82 7.59 -13.66
N GLY A 102 21.41 6.64 -12.83
CA GLY A 102 20.43 5.63 -13.22
C GLY A 102 19.07 6.23 -13.56
N THR A 103 18.66 7.34 -12.93
CA THR A 103 17.39 8.00 -13.28
C THR A 103 17.39 8.61 -14.68
N GLU A 104 18.55 8.97 -15.23
CA GLU A 104 18.67 9.46 -16.61
C GLU A 104 18.31 8.38 -17.64
N THR A 105 18.45 7.10 -17.26
CA THR A 105 18.04 5.96 -18.11
C THR A 105 16.52 5.77 -18.17
N ALA A 106 15.78 6.35 -17.23
CA ALA A 106 14.31 6.39 -17.21
C ALA A 106 13.77 7.58 -18.03
N ASN A 107 14.30 7.76 -19.23
CA ASN A 107 13.87 8.81 -20.15
C ASN A 107 12.43 8.59 -20.65
N VAL A 108 11.88 9.59 -21.34
CA VAL A 108 10.50 9.59 -21.85
C VAL A 108 10.19 8.35 -22.68
N GLN A 109 11.10 7.92 -23.56
CA GLN A 109 10.88 6.76 -24.41
C GLN A 109 10.82 5.45 -23.60
N ASN A 110 11.76 5.25 -22.67
CA ASN A 110 11.75 4.10 -21.78
C ASN A 110 10.47 4.09 -20.94
N TRP A 111 10.07 5.25 -20.41
CA TRP A 111 8.81 5.39 -19.67
C TRP A 111 7.59 4.97 -20.50
N MET A 112 7.45 5.51 -21.72
CA MET A 112 6.36 5.15 -22.64
C MET A 112 6.34 3.66 -22.98
N ASN A 113 7.51 3.06 -23.21
CA ASN A 113 7.61 1.62 -23.48
C ASN A 113 7.08 0.77 -22.31
N ASN A 114 7.37 1.18 -21.06
CA ASN A 114 6.86 0.47 -19.88
C ASN A 114 5.35 0.66 -19.68
N ILE A 115 4.80 1.84 -20.00
CA ILE A 115 3.36 2.06 -20.01
C ILE A 115 2.68 1.13 -21.02
N ASN A 116 3.20 1.05 -22.24
CA ASN A 116 2.66 0.18 -23.28
C ASN A 116 2.71 -1.29 -22.85
N HIS A 117 3.84 -1.73 -22.29
CA HIS A 117 3.99 -3.08 -21.76
C HIS A 117 2.93 -3.42 -20.70
N VAL A 118 2.73 -2.54 -19.73
CA VAL A 118 1.72 -2.73 -18.68
C VAL A 118 0.31 -2.75 -19.27
N THR A 119 0.01 -1.85 -20.21
CA THR A 119 -1.30 -1.78 -20.86
C THR A 119 -1.60 -3.05 -21.66
N GLU A 120 -0.62 -3.60 -22.35
CA GLU A 120 -0.75 -4.87 -23.08
C GLU A 120 -0.94 -6.07 -22.14
N LYS A 121 -0.19 -6.10 -21.03
CA LYS A 121 -0.34 -7.11 -19.97
C LYS A 121 -1.76 -7.09 -19.39
N GLU A 122 -2.27 -5.91 -19.08
CA GLU A 122 -3.65 -5.73 -18.58
C GLU A 122 -4.69 -6.23 -19.57
N ARG A 123 -4.54 -5.89 -20.86
CA ARG A 123 -5.48 -6.33 -21.92
C ARG A 123 -5.43 -7.83 -22.17
N SER A 124 -4.24 -8.44 -22.10
CA SER A 124 -4.06 -9.86 -22.40
C SER A 124 -4.47 -10.79 -21.26
N GLY A 125 -4.71 -10.27 -20.05
CA GLY A 125 -5.16 -11.05 -18.89
C GLY A 125 -4.15 -12.09 -18.39
N LYS A 126 -2.86 -11.97 -18.79
CA LYS A 126 -1.76 -12.89 -18.46
C LYS A 126 -0.75 -12.29 -17.48
#